data_AF-A0A960K906-F1
#
_entry.id   AF-A0A960K906-F1
#
_cell.length_a   1.000
_cell.length_b   1.000
_cell.length_c   1.000
_cell.angle_alpha   90.00
_cell.angle_beta   90.00
_cell.angle_gamma   90.00
#
_symmetry.space_group_name_H-M   'P 1'
#
loop_
_entity.id
_entity.type
_entity.pdbx_description
1 polymer ?
#
loop_
_entity_poly.entity_id
_entity_poly.type
_entity_poly.pdbx_seq_one_letter_code
_entity_poly.pdbx_strand_id
1 'polypeptide(L)' 'MASAHDPQLSALGASIEDLAARAAALAEVLESSGAGEPAAALFEVERSLQMAVRAADRARRSLPR' A
#
# COMPACT_ATOMS: atom_id res chain seq x y z
N MET A 1 11.10 8.70 -25.16
CA MET A 1 11.96 8.34 -24.02
C MET A 1 11.06 7.61 -23.05
N ALA A 2 11.22 6.30 -22.87
CA ALA A 2 10.46 5.57 -21.86
C ALA A 2 10.66 6.32 -20.53
N SER A 3 9.58 6.95 -20.09
CA SER A 3 9.62 8.07 -19.17
C SER A 3 10.24 7.64 -17.85
N ALA A 4 11.17 8.42 -17.28
CA ALA A 4 11.75 8.18 -15.95
C ALA A 4 10.68 8.04 -14.84
N HIS A 5 9.43 8.39 -15.13
CA HIS A 5 8.27 8.26 -14.27
C HIS A 5 7.76 6.82 -14.13
N ASP A 6 7.98 5.93 -15.10
CA ASP A 6 7.55 4.52 -15.00
C ASP A 6 8.27 3.75 -13.88
N PRO A 7 9.62 3.76 -13.79
CA PRO A 7 10.32 3.13 -12.67
C PRO A 7 10.03 3.80 -11.32
N GLN A 8 9.79 5.12 -11.28
CA GLN A 8 9.40 5.83 -10.06
C GLN A 8 8.04 5.38 -9.54
N LEU A 9 7.03 5.29 -10.42
CA LEU A 9 5.70 4.81 -10.04
C LEU A 9 5.72 3.33 -9.67
N SER A 10 6.55 2.52 -10.33
CA SER A 10 6.74 1.12 -9.96
C SER A 10 7.36 0.98 -8.56
N ALA A 11 8.39 1.76 -8.24
CA ALA A 11 9.03 1.75 -6.92
C ALA A 11 8.08 2.26 -5.82
N LEU A 12 7.27 3.28 -6.12
CA LEU A 12 6.23 3.77 -5.20
C LEU A 12 5.18 2.68 -4.93
N GLY A 13 4.69 2.00 -5.97
CA GLY A 13 3.75 0.89 -5.83
C GLY A 13 4.27 -0.20 -4.91
N ALA A 14 5.52 -0.66 -5.13
CA ALA A 14 6.16 -1.67 -4.29
C ALA A 14 6.34 -1.22 -2.83
N SER A 15 6.64 0.06 -2.61
CA SER A 15 6.78 0.62 -1.25
C SER A 15 5.44 0.67 -0.51
N ILE A 16 4.34 0.96 -1.22
CA ILE A 16 2.99 0.94 -0.65
C ILE A 16 2.56 -0.50 -0.33
N GLU A 17 2.89 -1.47 -1.20
CA GLU A 17 2.62 -2.90 -0.96
C GLU A 17 3.36 -3.42 0.28
N ASP A 18 4.65 -3.10 0.42
CA ASP A 18 5.43 -3.44 1.63
C ASP A 18 4.79 -2.84 2.89
N LEU A 19 4.40 -1.56 2.85
CA LEU A 19 3.76 -0.91 3.98
C LEU A 19 2.40 -1.55 4.32
N ALA A 20 1.61 -1.94 3.32
CA ALA A 20 0.34 -2.62 3.53
C ALA A 20 0.53 -3.98 4.22
N ALA A 21 1.51 -4.78 3.79
CA ALA A 21 1.84 -6.05 4.43
C ALA A 21 2.29 -5.87 5.89
N ARG A 22 3.10 -4.84 6.17
CA ARG A 22 3.56 -4.52 7.53
C ARG A 22 2.42 -4.02 8.42
N ALA A 23 1.48 -3.23 7.88
CA ALA A 23 0.29 -2.78 8.59
C ALA A 23 -0.61 -3.97 8.96
N ALA A 24 -0.85 -4.90 8.03
CA ALA A 24 -1.61 -6.13 8.27
C ALA A 24 -0.97 -6.99 9.37
N ALA A 25 0.33 -7.26 9.26
CA ALA A 25 1.04 -8.07 10.24
C ALA A 25 1.00 -7.45 11.65
N LEU A 26 1.13 -6.12 11.77
CA LEU A 26 1.01 -5.44 13.05
C LEU A 26 -0.43 -5.46 13.58
N ALA A 27 -1.43 -5.33 12.71
CA ALA A 27 -2.84 -5.44 13.10
C ALA A 27 -3.15 -6.81 13.70
N GLU A 28 -2.69 -7.90 13.07
CA GLU A 28 -2.84 -9.26 13.58
C GLU A 28 -2.19 -9.44 14.96
N VAL A 29 -0.98 -8.90 15.16
CA VAL A 29 -0.30 -8.92 16.47
C VAL A 29 -1.12 -8.18 17.53
N LEU A 30 -1.64 -6.99 17.20
CA LEU A 30 -2.47 -6.20 18.13
C LEU A 30 -3.79 -6.89 18.46
N GLU A 31 -4.45 -7.48 17.46
CA GLU A 31 -5.69 -8.23 17.66
C GLU A 31 -5.47 -9.43 18.58
N SER A 32 -4.42 -10.21 18.34
CA SER A 32 -4.04 -11.33 19.22
C SER A 32 -3.65 -10.92 20.64
N SER A 33 -3.22 -9.66 20.81
CA SER A 33 -2.86 -9.08 22.11
C SER A 33 -4.05 -8.41 22.83
N GLY A 34 -5.26 -8.47 22.26
CA GLY A 34 -6.47 -7.87 22.82
C GLY A 34 -6.61 -6.36 22.55
N ALA A 35 -5.75 -5.77 21.73
CA ALA A 35 -5.80 -4.36 21.33
C ALA A 35 -6.65 -4.17 20.06
N GLY A 36 -7.94 -4.51 20.16
CA GLY A 36 -8.86 -4.58 19.01
C GLY A 36 -9.08 -3.25 18.27
N GLU A 37 -9.22 -2.12 18.98
CA GLU A 37 -9.40 -0.80 18.35
C GLU A 37 -8.15 -0.37 17.56
N PRO A 38 -6.92 -0.42 18.13
CA PRO A 38 -5.69 -0.21 17.35
C PRO A 38 -5.52 -1.17 16.16
N ALA A 39 -5.88 -2.45 16.30
CA ALA A 39 -5.85 -3.41 15.20
C ALA A 39 -6.80 -3.02 14.07
N ALA A 40 -8.05 -2.64 14.41
CA ALA A 40 -9.04 -2.19 13.43
C ALA A 40 -8.56 -0.96 12.65
N ALA A 41 -7.95 0.01 13.33
CA ALA A 41 -7.36 1.18 12.68
C ALA A 41 -6.26 0.80 11.67
N LEU A 42 -5.40 -0.18 11.99
CA LEU A 42 -4.37 -0.65 11.07
C LEU A 42 -4.93 -1.44 9.88
N PHE A 43 -6.01 -2.21 10.07
CA PHE A 43 -6.70 -2.84 8.94
C PHE A 43 -7.36 -1.81 8.01
N GLU A 44 -7.85 -0.69 8.53
CA GLU A 44 -8.35 0.41 7.70
C GLU A 44 -7.22 1.12 6.93
N VAL A 45 -6.05 1.29 7.56
CA VAL A 45 -4.84 1.79 6.90
C VAL A 45 -4.42 0.85 5.77
N GLU A 46 -4.36 -0.47 6.03
CA GLU A 46 -4.05 -1.50 5.03
C GLU A 46 -4.98 -1.40 3.82
N ARG A 47 -6.29 -1.32 4.04
CA ARG A 47 -7.28 -1.16 2.97
C ARG A 47 -7.07 0.11 2.16
N SER A 48 -6.72 1.21 2.83
CA SER A 48 -6.42 2.50 2.19
C SER A 48 -5.15 2.41 1.33
N LEU A 49 -4.13 1.70 1.81
CA LEU A 49 -2.90 1.45 1.05
C LEU A 49 -3.15 0.58 -0.19
N GLN A 50 -3.96 -0.48 -0.07
CA GLN A 50 -4.36 -1.27 -1.25
C GLN A 50 -5.03 -0.41 -2.34
N MET A 51 -5.87 0.55 -1.93
CA MET A 51 -6.48 1.50 -2.87
C MET A 51 -5.44 2.44 -3.49
N ALA A 52 -4.43 2.86 -2.74
CA ALA A 52 -3.32 3.66 -3.23
C ALA A 52 -2.45 2.89 -4.26
N VAL A 53 -2.18 1.60 -4.06
CA VAL A 53 -1.49 0.74 -5.05
C VAL A 53 -2.25 0.75 -6.37
N ARG A 54 -3.57 0.52 -6.34
CA ARG A 54 -4.42 0.55 -7.55
C ARG A 54 -4.39 1.91 -8.24
N ALA A 55 -4.31 3.00 -7.48
CA ALA A 55 -4.20 4.34 -8.03
C ALA A 55 -2.83 4.58 -8.70
N ALA A 56 -1.74 4.15 -8.06
CA ALA A 56 -0.39 4.22 -8.63
C ALA A 56 -0.29 3.41 -9.94
N ASP A 57 -0.90 2.22 -9.96
CA ASP A 57 -0.96 1.38 -11.15
C ASP A 57 -1.74 2.03 -12.31
N ARG A 58 -2.86 2.68 -12.01
CA ARG A 58 -3.61 3.46 -13.00
C ARG A 58 -2.78 4.62 -13.55
N ALA A 59 -2.08 5.35 -12.68
CA ALA A 59 -1.19 6.44 -13.08
C ALA A 59 -0.06 5.93 -13.99
N ARG A 60 0.57 4.81 -13.63
CA ARG A 60 1.63 4.17 -14.42
C ARG A 60 1.14 3.81 -15.83
N ARG A 61 -0.04 3.17 -15.94
CA ARG A 61 -0.64 2.80 -17.24
C ARG A 61 -1.04 4.00 -18.09
N SER A 62 -1.19 5.19 -17.49
CA SER A 62 -1.53 6.42 -18.20
C SER A 62 -0.30 7.18 -18.75
N LEU A 63 0.92 6.74 -18.44
CA LEU A 63 2.13 7.38 -18.93
C LEU A 63 2.27 7.21 -20.46
N PRO A 64 2.70 8.27 -21.17
CA PRO A 64 3.02 8.17 -22.59
C PRO A 64 4.24 7.26 -22.80
N ARG A 65 4.16 6.40 -23.83
CA ARG A 65 5.23 5.46 -24.20
C ARG A 65 6.43 6.16 -24.84
#